data_AF-A0A0A1PG55-F1
#
_entry.id   AF-A0A0A1PG55-F1
#
_cell.length_a   1.000
_cell.length_b   1.000
_cell.length_c   1.000
_cell.angle_alpha   90.00
_cell.angle_beta   90.00
_cell.angle_gamma   90.00
#
_symmetry.space_group_name_H-M   'P 1'
#
loop_
_entity.id
_entity.type
_entity.pdbx_description
1 polymer ?
#
loop_
_entity_poly.entity_id
_entity_poly.type
_entity_poly.pdbx_seq_one_letter_code
_entity_poly.pdbx_strand_id
1 'polypeptide(L)'
;MIARWMVLLALATGLFGPPAAAARAPCPASLAPAERLACLAPAETEAEAALVVARNDAVKAIADWHGQLDADERKAWSAEFARALDLWVTFRNRTCAADLLAFQQRLGHAAAEAASRACRIGLTRVIVGDLTNRFGEQVADRMRGHLAGPQRGPNRRDLIGAEGGQPLCRHPGRGGDYAPLTTCYERHAARLDARLETTWSQVLAAIRAREDVPAAGRARWSELLTAAQQSWKDLRDLTCRLEAYETPNRWAHSIYAMVTGPCRIVETEERIRTLASAYGLRRGER
;
A
#
# COMPACT_ATOMS: atom_id res chain seq x y z
N MET A 1 1.09 8.70 -11.93
CA MET A 1 0.36 8.77 -10.66
C MET A 1 0.56 7.43 -10.01
N ILE A 2 1.33 7.41 -8.93
CA ILE A 2 1.98 6.19 -8.44
C ILE A 2 1.12 5.54 -7.37
N ALA A 3 1.01 4.21 -7.49
CA ALA A 3 0.75 3.25 -6.45
C ALA A 3 1.14 3.77 -5.04
N ARG A 4 0.14 4.34 -4.37
CA ARG A 4 0.15 4.73 -2.95
C ARG A 4 -0.63 3.71 -2.12
N TRP A 5 -0.61 2.44 -2.52
CA TRP A 5 -1.41 1.36 -1.93
C TRP A 5 -1.19 1.27 -0.42
N MET A 6 -0.02 1.71 0.08
CA MET A 6 0.34 1.64 1.51
C MET A 6 0.79 2.97 2.14
N VAL A 7 0.84 4.06 1.35
CA VAL A 7 1.31 5.40 1.81
C VAL A 7 0.31 6.09 2.75
N LEU A 8 -0.95 5.63 2.79
CA LEU A 8 -1.99 6.25 3.62
C LEU A 8 -2.22 5.55 4.98
N LEU A 9 -1.25 4.78 5.48
CA LEU A 9 -1.23 4.34 6.88
C LEU A 9 -0.63 5.36 7.84
N ALA A 10 0.02 6.42 7.34
CA ALA A 10 0.73 7.40 8.16
C ALA A 10 -0.04 8.70 8.46
N LEU A 11 -1.22 8.92 7.87
CA LEU A 11 -1.92 10.23 7.96
C LEU A 11 -3.43 10.12 8.22
N ALA A 12 -3.91 9.03 8.81
CA ALA A 12 -5.26 8.99 9.39
C ALA A 12 -5.37 9.75 10.73
N THR A 13 -4.43 10.67 10.99
CA THR A 13 -4.53 11.78 11.94
C THR A 13 -4.29 13.10 11.17
N GLY A 14 -5.29 13.57 10.42
CA GLY A 14 -5.39 14.97 10.00
C GLY A 14 -5.15 15.29 8.52
N LEU A 15 -6.20 15.86 7.90
CA LEU A 15 -6.20 16.98 6.93
C LEU A 15 -6.02 16.72 5.39
N PHE A 16 -7.15 16.85 4.66
CA PHE A 16 -7.43 17.36 3.27
C PHE A 16 -6.72 16.76 2.01
N GLY A 17 -7.31 16.56 0.80
CA GLY A 17 -8.59 16.83 0.06
C GLY A 17 -8.33 16.62 -1.49
N PRO A 18 -9.20 16.96 -2.50
CA PRO A 18 -10.68 16.95 -2.72
C PRO A 18 -11.12 16.18 -4.04
N PRO A 19 -12.34 16.35 -4.64
CA PRO A 19 -13.66 15.78 -4.27
C PRO A 19 -14.34 14.89 -5.36
N ALA A 20 -15.26 13.98 -4.99
CA ALA A 20 -16.41 13.57 -5.81
C ALA A 20 -17.44 12.79 -4.97
N ALA A 21 -18.73 13.14 -5.13
CA ALA A 21 -19.89 12.79 -4.31
C ALA A 21 -19.92 13.46 -2.93
N ALA A 22 -21.11 13.90 -2.49
CA ALA A 22 -21.35 14.49 -1.18
C ALA A 22 -20.91 13.50 -0.09
N ALA A 23 -19.65 13.61 0.33
CA ALA A 23 -19.11 12.74 1.35
C ALA A 23 -19.89 13.01 2.63
N ARG A 24 -20.53 11.98 3.15
CA ARG A 24 -21.22 12.00 4.44
C ARG A 24 -20.31 12.64 5.48
N ALA A 25 -20.90 13.47 6.35
CA ALA A 25 -20.14 14.15 7.41
C ALA A 25 -19.28 13.12 8.18
N PRO A 26 -18.01 13.45 8.46
CA PRO A 26 -17.12 12.51 9.15
C PRO A 26 -17.68 12.20 10.54
N CYS A 27 -17.70 10.91 10.91
CA CYS A 27 -18.11 10.48 12.24
C CYS A 27 -17.16 11.04 13.31
N PRO A 28 -17.63 11.90 14.24
CA PRO A 28 -16.76 12.50 15.22
C PRO A 28 -16.12 11.46 16.13
N ALA A 29 -14.82 11.61 16.38
CA ALA A 29 -14.10 10.74 17.31
C ALA A 29 -14.54 10.92 18.77
N SER A 30 -15.20 12.04 19.08
CA SER A 30 -15.73 12.41 20.40
C SER A 30 -17.02 11.69 20.78
N LEU A 31 -17.69 11.01 19.86
CA LEU A 31 -18.90 10.23 20.15
C LEU A 31 -18.59 9.07 21.11
N ALA A 32 -19.58 8.69 21.93
CA ALA A 32 -19.45 7.48 22.73
C ALA A 32 -19.25 6.25 21.83
N PRO A 33 -18.57 5.18 22.27
CA PRO A 33 -18.22 4.06 21.40
C PRO A 33 -19.40 3.45 20.63
N ALA A 34 -20.54 3.24 21.29
CA ALA A 34 -21.74 2.68 20.64
C ALA A 34 -22.32 3.62 19.57
N GLU A 35 -22.40 4.92 19.86
CA GLU A 35 -22.86 5.93 18.91
C GLU A 35 -21.91 6.06 17.73
N ARG A 36 -20.60 5.98 17.99
CA ARG A 36 -19.56 6.00 16.97
C ARG A 36 -19.65 4.79 16.05
N LEU A 37 -19.91 3.59 16.60
CA LEU A 37 -20.13 2.38 15.80
C LEU A 37 -21.37 2.51 14.91
N ALA A 38 -22.47 3.04 15.44
CA ALA A 38 -23.69 3.29 14.67
C ALA A 38 -23.44 4.32 13.54
N CYS A 39 -22.69 5.39 13.82
CA CYS A 39 -22.31 6.38 12.82
C CYS A 39 -21.43 5.79 11.71
N LEU A 40 -20.47 4.93 12.06
CA LEU A 40 -19.52 4.35 11.09
C LEU A 40 -20.15 3.27 10.21
N ALA A 41 -21.22 2.61 10.64
CA ALA A 41 -21.81 1.47 9.92
C ALA A 41 -22.23 1.80 8.47
N PRO A 42 -22.95 2.91 8.17
CA PRO A 42 -23.25 3.29 6.80
C PRO A 42 -21.99 3.55 5.95
N ALA A 43 -20.98 4.18 6.53
CA ALA A 43 -19.73 4.50 5.83
C ALA A 43 -18.91 3.24 5.50
N GLU A 44 -18.97 2.20 6.34
CA GLU A 44 -18.38 0.88 6.06
C GLU A 44 -19.09 0.21 4.88
N THR A 45 -20.43 0.15 4.92
CA THR A 45 -21.23 -0.40 3.81
C THR A 45 -20.96 0.33 2.49
N GLU A 46 -20.93 1.67 2.50
CA GLU A 46 -20.61 2.48 1.32
C GLU A 46 -19.20 2.20 0.78
N ALA A 47 -18.21 2.10 1.67
CA ALA A 47 -16.83 1.84 1.27
C ALA A 47 -16.67 0.44 0.65
N GLU A 48 -17.28 -0.59 1.23
CA GLU A 48 -17.22 -1.95 0.67
C GLU A 48 -17.99 -2.04 -0.67
N ALA A 49 -19.15 -1.38 -0.79
CA ALA A 49 -19.86 -1.31 -2.08
C ALA A 49 -19.02 -0.61 -3.16
N ALA A 50 -18.35 0.49 -2.82
CA ALA A 50 -17.45 1.18 -3.74
C ALA A 50 -16.24 0.32 -4.14
N LEU A 51 -15.70 -0.51 -3.23
CA LEU A 51 -14.65 -1.46 -3.54
C LEU A 51 -15.09 -2.52 -4.55
N VAL A 52 -16.31 -3.04 -4.42
CA VAL A 52 -16.87 -3.99 -5.40
C VAL A 52 -16.97 -3.36 -6.78
N VAL A 53 -17.48 -2.13 -6.88
CA VAL A 53 -17.56 -1.40 -8.15
C VAL A 53 -16.16 -1.19 -8.75
N ALA A 54 -15.23 -0.62 -7.98
CA ALA A 54 -13.88 -0.35 -8.46
C ALA A 54 -13.11 -1.62 -8.87
N ARG A 55 -13.36 -2.75 -8.19
CA ARG A 55 -12.83 -4.06 -8.58
C ARG A 55 -13.39 -4.50 -9.94
N ASN A 56 -14.69 -4.38 -10.16
CA ASN A 56 -15.32 -4.78 -11.42
C ASN A 56 -14.83 -3.91 -12.58
N ASP A 57 -14.69 -2.61 -12.36
CA ASP A 57 -14.15 -1.68 -13.35
C ASP A 57 -12.69 -2.03 -13.70
N ALA A 58 -11.88 -2.38 -12.70
CA ALA A 58 -10.50 -2.83 -12.92
C ALA A 58 -10.43 -4.13 -13.73
N VAL A 59 -11.26 -5.12 -13.43
CA VAL A 59 -11.31 -6.38 -14.19
C VAL A 59 -11.76 -6.14 -15.63
N LYS A 60 -12.77 -5.29 -15.85
CA LYS A 60 -13.21 -4.87 -17.18
C LYS A 60 -12.08 -4.17 -17.94
N ALA A 61 -11.42 -3.19 -17.32
CA ALA A 61 -10.31 -2.46 -17.92
C ALA A 61 -9.11 -3.37 -18.28
N ILE A 62 -8.83 -4.40 -17.47
CA ILE A 62 -7.83 -5.42 -17.79
C ILE A 62 -8.26 -6.27 -18.99
N ALA A 63 -9.53 -6.66 -19.07
CA ALA A 63 -10.06 -7.46 -20.18
C ALA A 63 -10.03 -6.67 -21.52
N ASP A 64 -10.43 -5.40 -21.45
CA ASP A 64 -10.48 -4.46 -22.58
C ASP A 64 -9.11 -3.86 -22.92
N TRP A 65 -8.03 -4.29 -22.24
CA TRP A 65 -6.71 -3.72 -22.41
C TRP A 65 -6.18 -3.89 -23.84
N HIS A 66 -6.08 -2.79 -24.57
CA HIS A 66 -5.61 -2.75 -25.96
C HIS A 66 -4.08 -2.64 -26.11
N GLY A 67 -3.30 -2.89 -25.04
CA GLY A 67 -1.84 -2.94 -25.10
C GLY A 67 -1.28 -4.23 -25.75
N GLN A 68 0.02 -4.47 -25.61
CA GLN A 68 0.73 -5.61 -26.24
C GLN A 68 0.43 -6.98 -25.61
N LEU A 69 -0.52 -7.08 -24.69
CA LEU A 69 -0.88 -8.35 -24.05
C LEU A 69 -1.85 -9.13 -24.92
N ASP A 70 -1.62 -10.44 -25.10
CA ASP A 70 -2.62 -11.32 -25.71
C ASP A 70 -3.76 -11.67 -24.72
N ALA A 71 -4.75 -12.45 -25.18
CA ALA A 71 -5.91 -12.81 -24.36
C ALA A 71 -5.56 -13.67 -23.14
N ASP A 72 -4.61 -14.59 -23.26
CA ASP A 72 -4.17 -15.46 -22.16
C ASP A 72 -3.35 -14.65 -21.14
N GLU A 73 -2.54 -13.71 -21.63
CA GLU A 73 -1.79 -12.79 -20.78
C GLU A 73 -2.72 -11.86 -19.99
N ARG A 74 -3.79 -11.34 -20.61
CA ARG A 74 -4.84 -10.56 -19.91
C ARG A 74 -5.60 -11.40 -18.89
N LYS A 75 -5.91 -12.66 -19.20
CA LYS A 75 -6.54 -13.59 -18.24
C LYS A 75 -5.63 -13.86 -17.04
N ALA A 76 -4.33 -14.12 -17.29
CA ALA A 76 -3.35 -14.28 -16.23
C ALA A 76 -3.20 -13.02 -15.39
N TRP A 77 -3.20 -11.84 -16.01
CA TRP A 77 -3.19 -10.56 -15.30
C TRP A 77 -4.39 -10.42 -14.37
N SER A 78 -5.60 -10.67 -14.90
CA SER A 78 -6.84 -10.57 -14.14
C SER A 78 -6.84 -11.50 -12.91
N ALA A 79 -6.36 -12.73 -13.07
CA ALA A 79 -6.22 -13.70 -11.97
C ALA A 79 -5.22 -13.22 -10.89
N GLU A 80 -4.07 -12.71 -11.31
CA GLU A 80 -3.05 -12.18 -10.40
C GLU A 80 -3.51 -10.90 -9.69
N PHE A 81 -4.25 -10.04 -10.41
CA PHE A 81 -4.89 -8.85 -9.84
C PHE A 81 -5.93 -9.21 -8.78
N ALA A 82 -6.77 -10.22 -9.05
CA ALA A 82 -7.73 -10.72 -8.06
C ALA A 82 -7.01 -11.23 -6.80
N ARG A 83 -5.92 -12.02 -6.97
CA ARG A 83 -5.09 -12.49 -5.86
C ARG A 83 -4.49 -11.33 -5.05
N ALA A 84 -4.04 -10.27 -5.72
CA ALA A 84 -3.52 -9.08 -5.04
C ALA A 84 -4.60 -8.36 -4.22
N LEU A 85 -5.83 -8.26 -4.73
CA LEU A 85 -6.95 -7.71 -3.96
C LEU A 85 -7.30 -8.56 -2.74
N ASP A 86 -7.27 -9.88 -2.85
CA ASP A 86 -7.53 -10.77 -1.72
C ASP A 86 -6.43 -10.64 -0.64
N LEU A 87 -5.16 -10.53 -1.05
CA LEU A 87 -4.05 -10.21 -0.14
C LEU A 87 -4.21 -8.83 0.49
N TRP A 88 -4.70 -7.84 -0.26
CA TRP A 88 -4.96 -6.51 0.25
C TRP A 88 -6.07 -6.53 1.32
N VAL A 89 -7.17 -7.24 1.10
CA VAL A 89 -8.24 -7.41 2.10
C VAL A 89 -7.70 -8.11 3.35
N THR A 90 -6.87 -9.14 3.17
CA THR A 90 -6.22 -9.85 4.28
C THR A 90 -5.32 -8.92 5.09
N PHE A 91 -4.48 -8.13 4.41
CA PHE A 91 -3.61 -7.13 5.04
C PHE A 91 -4.42 -6.06 5.78
N ARG A 92 -5.46 -5.50 5.14
CA ARG A 92 -6.39 -4.53 5.76
C ARG A 92 -6.97 -5.09 7.05
N ASN A 93 -7.55 -6.29 6.99
CA ASN A 93 -8.25 -6.88 8.13
C ASN A 93 -7.29 -7.18 9.29
N ARG A 94 -6.07 -7.66 9.00
CA ARG A 94 -5.04 -7.90 10.03
C ARG A 94 -4.51 -6.61 10.65
N THR A 95 -4.24 -5.61 9.82
CA THR A 95 -3.76 -4.29 10.29
C THR A 95 -4.82 -3.53 11.09
N CYS A 96 -6.08 -3.67 10.70
CA CYS A 96 -7.21 -3.04 11.36
C CYS A 96 -7.86 -3.94 12.41
N ALA A 97 -7.26 -5.07 12.82
CA ALA A 97 -7.85 -5.96 13.82
C ALA A 97 -8.06 -5.20 15.14
N ALA A 98 -9.26 -5.31 15.74
CA ALA A 98 -9.59 -4.59 16.96
C ALA A 98 -8.60 -4.87 18.10
N ASP A 99 -8.23 -6.14 18.31
CA ASP A 99 -7.21 -6.52 19.30
C ASP A 99 -5.86 -5.81 19.07
N LEU A 100 -5.41 -5.74 17.81
CA LEU A 100 -4.15 -5.08 17.49
C LEU A 100 -4.22 -3.58 17.79
N LEU A 101 -5.32 -2.93 17.42
CA LEU A 101 -5.55 -1.52 17.69
C LEU A 101 -5.73 -1.24 19.18
N ALA A 102 -6.34 -2.17 19.94
CA ALA A 102 -6.46 -2.10 21.38
C ALA A 102 -5.07 -2.00 22.03
N PHE A 103 -4.12 -2.85 21.62
CA PHE A 103 -2.74 -2.77 22.11
C PHE A 103 -2.02 -1.49 21.66
N GLN A 104 -2.07 -1.17 20.37
CA GLN A 104 -1.32 -0.05 19.79
C GLN A 104 -1.79 1.31 20.32
N GLN A 105 -3.10 1.48 20.48
CA GLN A 105 -3.71 2.76 20.86
C GLN A 105 -4.15 2.81 22.33
N ARG A 106 -3.86 1.74 23.11
CA ARG A 106 -4.28 1.59 24.52
C ARG A 106 -5.78 1.78 24.72
N LEU A 107 -6.57 1.17 23.85
CA LEU A 107 -8.03 1.31 23.85
C LEU A 107 -8.69 0.15 24.60
N GLY A 108 -9.80 0.45 25.27
CA GLY A 108 -10.74 -0.59 25.71
C GLY A 108 -11.47 -1.22 24.52
N HIS A 109 -12.05 -2.41 24.72
CA HIS A 109 -12.67 -3.23 23.67
C HIS A 109 -13.65 -2.45 22.75
N ALA A 110 -14.59 -1.70 23.33
CA ALA A 110 -15.58 -0.96 22.54
C ALA A 110 -14.96 0.15 21.68
N ALA A 111 -13.95 0.86 22.20
CA ALA A 111 -13.23 1.89 21.45
C ALA A 111 -12.33 1.27 20.36
N ALA A 112 -11.74 0.11 20.65
CA ALA A 112 -10.93 -0.65 19.69
C ALA A 112 -11.76 -1.14 18.49
N GLU A 113 -13.01 -1.57 18.72
CA GLU A 113 -13.92 -1.96 17.62
C GLU A 113 -14.29 -0.75 16.73
N ALA A 114 -14.55 0.41 17.34
CA ALA A 114 -14.80 1.64 16.58
C ALA A 114 -13.55 2.08 15.77
N ALA A 115 -12.36 1.96 16.36
CA ALA A 115 -11.09 2.21 15.67
C ALA A 115 -10.86 1.22 14.53
N SER A 116 -11.22 -0.06 14.73
CA SER A 116 -11.13 -1.13 13.73
C SER A 116 -11.97 -0.81 12.50
N ARG A 117 -13.24 -0.43 12.67
CA ARG A 117 -14.11 0.01 11.57
C ARG A 117 -13.58 1.23 10.86
N ALA A 118 -13.18 2.25 11.61
CA ALA A 118 -12.62 3.48 11.03
C ALA A 118 -11.35 3.19 10.19
N CYS A 119 -10.48 2.31 10.69
CA CYS A 119 -9.29 1.85 9.97
C CYS A 119 -9.66 1.14 8.66
N ARG A 120 -10.62 0.19 8.70
CA ARG A 120 -11.08 -0.52 7.49
C ARG A 120 -11.66 0.44 6.46
N ILE A 121 -12.56 1.34 6.87
CA ILE A 121 -13.14 2.38 5.99
C ILE A 121 -12.03 3.21 5.34
N GLY A 122 -11.08 3.68 6.14
CA GLY A 122 -9.95 4.49 5.67
C GLY A 122 -9.16 3.77 4.58
N LEU A 123 -8.68 2.56 4.87
CA LEU A 123 -7.94 1.76 3.90
C LEU A 123 -8.80 1.41 2.66
N THR A 124 -10.07 1.04 2.83
CA THR A 124 -10.99 0.75 1.73
C THR A 124 -11.16 1.95 0.79
N ARG A 125 -11.28 3.16 1.32
CA ARG A 125 -11.37 4.37 0.47
C ARG A 125 -10.08 4.65 -0.30
N VAL A 126 -8.92 4.37 0.31
CA VAL A 126 -7.62 4.51 -0.36
C VAL A 126 -7.52 3.59 -1.56
N ILE A 127 -7.86 2.32 -1.38
CA ILE A 127 -7.77 1.33 -2.46
C ILE A 127 -8.78 1.63 -3.58
N VAL A 128 -10.00 2.06 -3.23
CA VAL A 128 -11.01 2.49 -4.20
C VAL A 128 -10.47 3.66 -5.02
N GLY A 129 -9.91 4.68 -4.37
CA GLY A 129 -9.33 5.82 -5.06
C GLY A 129 -8.19 5.42 -5.99
N ASP A 130 -7.30 4.51 -5.58
CA ASP A 130 -6.22 4.01 -6.45
C ASP A 130 -6.77 3.25 -7.66
N LEU A 131 -7.69 2.30 -7.45
CA LEU A 131 -8.33 1.54 -8.51
C LEU A 131 -9.08 2.42 -9.50
N THR A 132 -9.87 3.37 -9.02
CA THR A 132 -10.60 4.32 -9.88
C THR A 132 -9.64 5.19 -10.68
N ASN A 133 -8.55 5.66 -10.07
CA ASN A 133 -7.55 6.47 -10.79
C ASN A 133 -6.78 5.67 -11.84
N ARG A 134 -6.58 4.37 -11.60
CA ARG A 134 -5.80 3.49 -12.48
C ARG A 134 -6.63 2.88 -13.60
N PHE A 135 -7.88 2.52 -13.29
CA PHE A 135 -8.74 1.72 -14.17
C PHE A 135 -10.11 2.33 -14.46
N GLY A 136 -10.46 3.48 -13.87
CA GLY A 136 -11.75 4.12 -14.07
C GLY A 136 -12.04 4.45 -15.55
N GLU A 137 -13.32 4.55 -15.90
CA GLU A 137 -13.78 4.73 -17.29
C GLU A 137 -13.21 6.00 -17.97
N GLN A 138 -12.90 7.04 -17.18
CA GLN A 138 -12.32 8.29 -17.67
C GLN A 138 -10.84 8.19 -18.05
N VAL A 139 -10.16 7.09 -17.71
CA VAL A 139 -8.76 6.87 -18.08
C VAL A 139 -8.72 6.35 -19.51
N ALA A 140 -8.48 7.21 -20.51
CA ALA A 140 -8.44 6.79 -21.91
C ALA A 140 -7.42 5.65 -22.17
N ASP A 141 -7.71 4.74 -23.11
CA ASP A 141 -6.81 3.60 -23.42
C ASP A 141 -5.40 4.01 -23.82
N ARG A 142 -5.23 5.18 -24.44
CA ARG A 142 -3.90 5.75 -24.72
C ARG A 142 -3.16 6.17 -23.46
N MET A 143 -3.86 6.61 -22.42
CA MET A 143 -3.27 6.91 -21.10
C MET A 143 -2.95 5.62 -20.32
N ARG A 144 -3.77 4.57 -20.50
CA ARG A 144 -3.54 3.23 -19.96
C ARG A 144 -2.30 2.57 -20.58
N GLY A 145 -2.18 2.54 -21.91
CA GLY A 145 -1.06 1.94 -22.65
C GLY A 145 0.22 2.78 -22.74
N HIS A 146 0.17 4.09 -22.48
CA HIS A 146 1.34 4.99 -22.46
C HIS A 146 1.73 5.49 -21.07
N LEU A 147 1.85 4.58 -20.10
CA LEU A 147 2.72 4.80 -18.93
C LEU A 147 4.22 4.96 -19.31
N ALA A 148 4.54 4.93 -20.60
CA ALA A 148 5.86 5.20 -21.18
C ALA A 148 6.14 6.69 -21.55
N GLY A 149 5.16 7.62 -21.48
CA GLY A 149 5.31 9.02 -21.91
C GLY A 149 5.44 10.05 -20.76
N PRO A 150 5.83 11.32 -21.02
CA PRO A 150 6.10 12.36 -20.01
C PRO A 150 4.89 12.79 -19.16
N GLN A 151 3.68 12.29 -19.43
CA GLN A 151 2.50 12.38 -18.55
C GLN A 151 2.56 11.43 -17.34
N ARG A 152 3.78 11.04 -16.98
CA ARG A 152 4.10 10.43 -15.70
C ARG A 152 3.75 11.46 -14.62
N GLY A 153 2.53 11.45 -14.06
CA GLY A 153 2.39 11.89 -12.67
C GLY A 153 3.47 11.14 -11.89
N PRO A 154 4.29 11.82 -11.09
CA PRO A 154 5.75 11.64 -10.98
C PRO A 154 6.14 10.19 -11.22
N ASN A 155 7.10 9.90 -12.08
CA ASN A 155 7.59 8.54 -12.15
C ASN A 155 8.04 8.03 -10.82
N ARG A 156 8.04 6.73 -10.57
CA ARG A 156 8.91 6.23 -9.50
C ARG A 156 10.40 6.52 -9.77
N ARG A 157 10.80 6.64 -11.04
CA ARG A 157 12.11 7.25 -11.41
C ARG A 157 12.25 8.69 -10.89
N ASP A 158 11.16 9.44 -10.90
CA ASP A 158 11.12 10.81 -10.41
C ASP A 158 10.76 10.85 -8.93
N LEU A 159 10.17 9.87 -8.24
CA LEU A 159 9.97 9.97 -6.78
C LEU A 159 11.31 10.01 -6.04
N ILE A 160 12.28 9.33 -6.61
CA ILE A 160 13.66 9.40 -6.14
C ILE A 160 14.29 10.78 -6.45
N GLY A 161 13.79 11.49 -7.48
CA GLY A 161 14.23 12.83 -7.88
C GLY A 161 13.31 14.01 -7.50
N ALA A 162 12.07 13.76 -7.11
CA ALA A 162 10.97 14.71 -6.94
C ALA A 162 10.88 15.19 -5.49
N GLU A 163 11.59 14.49 -4.58
CA GLU A 163 12.07 15.07 -3.33
C GLU A 163 13.31 15.97 -3.54
N GLY A 164 13.68 16.30 -4.79
CA GLY A 164 14.86 17.13 -5.14
C GLY A 164 16.20 16.37 -5.06
N GLY A 165 16.16 15.05 -4.91
CA GLY A 165 17.34 14.20 -4.82
C GLY A 165 17.95 13.82 -6.17
N GLN A 166 19.22 13.43 -6.18
CA GLN A 166 19.79 12.71 -7.31
C GLN A 166 19.10 11.34 -7.47
N PRO A 167 18.91 10.82 -8.70
CA PRO A 167 18.37 9.48 -8.89
C PRO A 167 19.24 8.44 -8.16
N LEU A 168 18.63 7.60 -7.31
CA LEU A 168 19.27 6.54 -6.52
C LEU A 168 20.21 5.67 -7.36
N CYS A 169 19.82 5.42 -8.61
CA CYS A 169 20.60 4.69 -9.59
C CYS A 169 20.63 5.47 -10.91
N ARG A 170 21.83 5.67 -11.48
CA ARG A 170 22.03 6.44 -12.71
C ARG A 170 21.55 5.63 -13.93
N HIS A 171 20.68 6.22 -14.75
CA HIS A 171 20.21 5.60 -15.98
C HIS A 171 21.36 5.48 -17.01
N PRO A 172 21.47 4.35 -17.74
CA PRO A 172 22.54 4.11 -18.70
C PRO A 172 22.41 4.91 -20.03
N GLY A 173 21.55 5.92 -20.10
CA GLY A 173 21.20 6.62 -21.36
C GLY A 173 20.36 5.79 -22.34
N ARG A 174 20.12 6.32 -23.55
CA ARG A 174 19.33 5.65 -24.60
C ARG A 174 20.19 4.55 -25.25
N GLY A 175 19.66 3.33 -25.35
CA GLY A 175 20.38 2.18 -25.93
C GLY A 175 21.45 1.56 -25.02
N GLY A 176 21.57 2.03 -23.78
CA GLY A 176 22.52 1.49 -22.81
C GLY A 176 22.04 0.19 -22.18
N ASP A 177 23.00 -0.61 -21.69
CA ASP A 177 22.73 -1.84 -20.96
C ASP A 177 22.01 -1.55 -19.63
N TYR A 178 20.88 -2.22 -19.42
CA TYR A 178 20.08 -2.11 -18.20
C TYR A 178 20.58 -3.00 -17.07
N ALA A 179 21.47 -3.96 -17.32
CA ALA A 179 21.97 -4.87 -16.29
C ALA A 179 22.63 -4.11 -15.11
N PRO A 180 23.51 -3.11 -15.32
CA PRO A 180 24.06 -2.31 -14.21
C PRO A 180 22.97 -1.57 -13.41
N LEU A 181 21.91 -1.11 -14.08
CA LEU A 181 20.79 -0.42 -13.44
C LEU A 181 19.98 -1.39 -12.59
N THR A 182 19.66 -2.57 -13.12
CA THR A 182 19.00 -3.67 -12.40
C THR A 182 19.78 -4.03 -11.15
N THR A 183 21.09 -4.32 -11.27
CA THR A 183 21.96 -4.65 -10.13
C THR A 183 22.06 -3.53 -9.10
N CYS A 184 21.93 -2.26 -9.50
CA CYS A 184 21.87 -1.14 -8.56
C CYS A 184 20.58 -1.17 -7.73
N TYR A 185 19.42 -1.32 -8.39
CA TYR A 185 18.13 -1.41 -7.72
C TYR A 185 18.01 -2.65 -6.82
N GLU A 186 18.51 -3.81 -7.25
CA GLU A 186 18.56 -5.03 -6.43
C GLU A 186 19.36 -4.82 -5.15
N ARG A 187 20.56 -4.24 -5.26
CA ARG A 187 21.40 -3.92 -4.08
C ARG A 187 20.72 -2.92 -3.16
N HIS A 188 20.01 -1.93 -3.70
CA HIS A 188 19.28 -0.97 -2.88
C HIS A 188 18.09 -1.61 -2.16
N ALA A 189 17.28 -2.40 -2.89
CA ALA A 189 16.16 -3.15 -2.31
C ALA A 189 16.64 -4.11 -1.20
N ALA A 190 17.73 -4.84 -1.43
CA ALA A 190 18.32 -5.73 -0.42
C ALA A 190 18.78 -4.98 0.85
N ARG A 191 19.40 -3.79 0.70
CA ARG A 191 19.76 -2.94 1.85
C ARG A 191 18.53 -2.46 2.62
N LEU A 192 17.45 -2.10 1.93
CA LEU A 192 16.21 -1.69 2.57
C LEU A 192 15.49 -2.85 3.25
N ASP A 193 15.48 -4.04 2.65
CA ASP A 193 14.95 -5.24 3.29
C ASP A 193 15.72 -5.56 4.58
N ALA A 194 17.07 -5.48 4.57
CA ALA A 194 17.87 -5.63 5.79
C ALA A 194 17.57 -4.55 6.86
N ARG A 195 17.34 -3.31 6.43
CA ARG A 195 16.91 -2.22 7.32
C ARG A 195 15.51 -2.47 7.89
N LEU A 196 14.59 -2.97 7.08
CA LEU A 196 13.25 -3.34 7.51
C LEU A 196 13.31 -4.43 8.58
N GLU A 197 14.13 -5.47 8.41
CA GLU A 197 14.30 -6.52 9.42
C GLU A 197 14.91 -5.98 10.74
N THR A 198 15.83 -5.03 10.64
CA THR A 198 16.37 -4.32 11.82
C THR A 198 15.27 -3.55 12.56
N THR A 199 14.50 -2.73 11.82
CA THR A 199 13.37 -1.97 12.39
C THR A 199 12.32 -2.90 12.97
N TRP A 200 12.02 -4.00 12.29
CA TRP A 200 11.08 -5.02 12.75
C TRP A 200 11.52 -5.64 14.08
N SER A 201 12.80 -6.01 14.19
CA SER A 201 13.37 -6.55 15.43
C SER A 201 13.29 -5.55 16.59
N GLN A 202 13.51 -4.26 16.31
CA GLN A 202 13.35 -3.17 17.28
C GLN A 202 11.88 -3.00 17.72
N VAL A 203 10.92 -3.07 16.80
CA VAL A 203 9.48 -3.05 17.13
C VAL A 203 9.11 -4.19 18.07
N LEU A 204 9.52 -5.42 17.77
CA LEU A 204 9.24 -6.57 18.63
C LEU A 204 9.92 -6.45 20.00
N ALA A 205 11.14 -5.91 20.05
CA ALA A 205 11.81 -5.61 21.31
C ALA A 205 11.05 -4.55 22.13
N ALA A 206 10.57 -3.49 21.47
CA ALA A 206 9.77 -2.44 22.12
C ALA A 206 8.47 -3.00 22.69
N ILE A 207 7.77 -3.89 21.97
CA ILE A 207 6.57 -4.58 22.48
C ILE A 207 6.92 -5.42 23.72
N ARG A 208 8.00 -6.21 23.66
CA ARG A 208 8.43 -7.05 24.79
C ARG A 208 8.77 -6.25 26.05
N ALA A 209 9.30 -5.04 25.89
CA ALA A 209 9.64 -4.14 26.99
C ALA A 209 8.43 -3.41 27.62
N ARG A 210 7.20 -3.62 27.14
CA ARG A 210 5.99 -2.97 27.68
C ARG A 210 5.53 -3.63 28.98
N GLU A 211 6.00 -3.09 30.11
CA GLU A 211 5.64 -3.55 31.44
C GLU A 211 4.15 -3.33 31.78
N ASP A 212 3.52 -2.33 31.15
CA ASP A 212 2.09 -2.01 31.29
C ASP A 212 1.15 -3.05 30.64
N VAL A 213 1.68 -4.03 29.91
CA VAL A 213 0.92 -5.08 29.23
C VAL A 213 1.34 -6.44 29.78
N PRO A 214 0.42 -7.32 30.23
CA PRO A 214 0.78 -8.67 30.69
C PRO A 214 1.55 -9.47 29.64
N ALA A 215 2.38 -10.43 30.08
CA ALA A 215 3.22 -11.23 29.18
C ALA A 215 2.43 -11.92 28.05
N ALA A 216 1.27 -12.52 28.37
CA ALA A 216 0.38 -13.11 27.38
C ALA A 216 -0.17 -12.07 26.37
N GLY A 217 -0.47 -10.85 26.83
CA GLY A 217 -0.88 -9.74 25.98
C GLY A 217 0.23 -9.29 25.02
N ARG A 218 1.48 -9.19 25.50
CA ARG A 218 2.64 -8.88 24.65
C ARG A 218 2.90 -9.94 23.59
N ALA A 219 2.74 -11.22 23.95
CA ALA A 219 2.86 -12.34 23.02
C ALA A 219 1.78 -12.26 21.93
N ARG A 220 0.52 -12.06 22.32
CA ARG A 220 -0.60 -11.88 21.39
C ARG A 220 -0.42 -10.67 20.48
N TRP A 221 0.03 -9.54 21.01
CA TRP A 221 0.35 -8.35 20.22
C TRP A 221 1.41 -8.65 19.15
N SER A 222 2.50 -9.32 19.55
CA SER A 222 3.58 -9.69 18.64
C SER A 222 3.09 -10.63 17.52
N GLU A 223 2.25 -11.61 17.86
CA GLU A 223 1.65 -12.55 16.90
C GLU A 223 0.78 -11.82 15.86
N LEU A 224 -0.15 -10.99 16.32
CA LEU A 224 -1.05 -10.21 15.44
C LEU A 224 -0.26 -9.30 14.49
N LEU A 225 0.75 -8.60 15.03
CA LEU A 225 1.59 -7.73 14.22
C LEU A 225 2.43 -8.51 13.21
N THR A 226 2.93 -9.69 13.58
CA THR A 226 3.70 -10.57 12.69
C THR A 226 2.82 -11.03 11.52
N ALA A 227 1.58 -11.43 11.80
CA ALA A 227 0.63 -11.82 10.76
C ALA A 227 0.32 -10.66 9.80
N ALA A 228 0.16 -9.43 10.32
CA ALA A 228 -0.03 -8.23 9.50
C ALA A 228 1.20 -7.91 8.65
N GLN A 229 2.41 -8.04 9.22
CA GLN A 229 3.68 -7.83 8.52
C GLN A 229 3.89 -8.84 7.39
N GLN A 230 3.53 -10.11 7.60
CA GLN A 230 3.63 -11.12 6.54
C GLN A 230 2.68 -10.82 5.38
N SER A 231 1.41 -10.52 5.67
CA SER A 231 0.45 -10.14 4.61
C SER A 231 0.88 -8.90 3.84
N TRP A 232 1.52 -7.93 4.51
CA TRP A 232 2.11 -6.77 3.86
C TRP A 232 3.23 -7.18 2.88
N LYS A 233 4.14 -8.08 3.28
CA LYS A 233 5.23 -8.56 2.40
C LYS A 233 4.67 -9.27 1.17
N ASP A 234 3.71 -10.18 1.37
CA ASP A 234 3.08 -10.94 0.29
C ASP A 234 2.36 -10.00 -0.69
N LEU A 235 1.62 -9.01 -0.16
CA LEU A 235 0.95 -7.99 -0.95
C LEU A 235 1.95 -7.13 -1.73
N ARG A 236 3.00 -6.61 -1.07
CA ARG A 236 4.06 -5.80 -1.71
C ARG A 236 4.65 -6.54 -2.89
N ASP A 237 5.09 -7.77 -2.66
CA ASP A 237 5.83 -8.53 -3.66
C ASP A 237 4.94 -8.95 -4.84
N LEU A 238 3.65 -9.20 -4.61
CA LEU A 238 2.71 -9.42 -5.70
C LEU A 238 2.38 -8.13 -6.47
N THR A 239 2.01 -7.05 -5.78
CA THR A 239 1.66 -5.78 -6.42
C THR A 239 2.82 -5.22 -7.24
N CYS A 240 4.05 -5.28 -6.73
CA CYS A 240 5.24 -4.83 -7.46
C CYS A 240 5.57 -5.68 -8.70
N ARG A 241 5.16 -6.95 -8.72
CA ARG A 241 5.25 -7.78 -9.93
C ARG A 241 4.12 -7.47 -10.91
N LEU A 242 2.92 -7.19 -10.41
CA LEU A 242 1.77 -6.85 -11.24
C LEU A 242 1.98 -5.58 -12.07
N GLU A 243 2.75 -4.60 -11.58
CA GLU A 243 3.07 -3.41 -12.36
C GLU A 243 3.80 -3.72 -13.68
N ALA A 244 4.46 -4.89 -13.81
CA ALA A 244 5.05 -5.31 -15.06
C ALA A 244 4.02 -5.53 -16.18
N TYR A 245 2.80 -5.98 -15.84
CA TYR A 245 1.74 -6.22 -16.82
C TYR A 245 1.27 -4.93 -17.51
N GLU A 246 1.49 -3.78 -16.87
CA GLU A 246 1.09 -2.48 -17.40
C GLU A 246 2.14 -1.86 -18.32
N THR A 247 3.22 -2.59 -18.57
CA THR A 247 4.28 -2.16 -19.45
C THR A 247 4.17 -2.87 -20.80
N PRO A 248 4.53 -2.19 -21.91
CA PRO A 248 4.46 -2.81 -23.24
C PRO A 248 5.31 -4.09 -23.36
N ASN A 249 6.46 -4.17 -22.68
CA ASN A 249 7.36 -5.32 -22.77
C ASN A 249 7.70 -5.88 -21.38
N ARG A 250 6.73 -6.55 -20.75
CA ARG A 250 6.85 -7.11 -19.39
C ARG A 250 7.97 -8.13 -19.20
N TRP A 251 8.45 -8.71 -20.30
CA TRP A 251 9.50 -9.71 -20.33
C TRP A 251 10.91 -9.11 -20.50
N ALA A 252 11.02 -7.81 -20.74
CA ALA A 252 12.32 -7.17 -20.87
C ALA A 252 13.09 -7.23 -19.55
N HIS A 253 14.39 -7.51 -19.63
CA HIS A 253 15.30 -7.46 -18.47
C HIS A 253 15.31 -6.08 -17.78
N SER A 254 14.91 -5.02 -18.49
CA SER A 254 14.76 -3.67 -17.95
C SER A 254 13.56 -3.51 -17.02
N ILE A 255 12.57 -4.40 -17.04
CA ILE A 255 11.34 -4.26 -16.24
C ILE A 255 11.62 -4.23 -14.75
N TYR A 256 12.56 -5.05 -14.27
CA TYR A 256 12.97 -4.98 -12.87
C TYR A 256 13.49 -3.57 -12.51
N ALA A 257 14.49 -3.08 -13.25
CA ALA A 257 15.09 -1.76 -13.02
C ALA A 257 14.10 -0.60 -13.17
N MET A 258 13.05 -0.80 -13.95
CA MET A 258 12.11 0.25 -14.33
C MET A 258 10.90 0.34 -13.43
N VAL A 259 10.46 -0.79 -12.90
CA VAL A 259 9.14 -0.93 -12.31
C VAL A 259 9.25 -1.65 -10.98
N THR A 260 9.61 -2.94 -10.98
CA THR A 260 9.56 -3.78 -9.77
C THR A 260 10.54 -3.33 -8.70
N GLY A 261 11.79 -3.00 -9.06
CA GLY A 261 12.81 -2.51 -8.14
C GLY A 261 12.39 -1.20 -7.45
N PRO A 262 12.08 -0.13 -8.22
CA PRO A 262 11.56 1.11 -7.65
C PRO A 262 10.30 0.92 -6.79
N CYS A 263 9.39 0.02 -7.19
CA CYS A 263 8.20 -0.32 -6.38
C CYS A 263 8.60 -0.85 -5.02
N ARG A 264 9.42 -1.90 -4.98
CA ARG A 264 9.85 -2.54 -3.73
C ARG A 264 10.55 -1.56 -2.81
N ILE A 265 11.39 -0.67 -3.34
CA ILE A 265 12.07 0.37 -2.57
C ILE A 265 11.06 1.27 -1.87
N VAL A 266 10.17 1.91 -2.63
CA VAL A 266 9.20 2.87 -2.08
C VAL A 266 8.31 2.21 -1.03
N GLU A 267 7.72 1.06 -1.35
CA GLU A 267 6.83 0.36 -0.40
C GLU A 267 7.58 -0.04 0.89
N THR A 268 8.84 -0.47 0.77
CA THR A 268 9.66 -0.88 1.93
C THR A 268 10.07 0.31 2.79
N GLU A 269 10.45 1.43 2.18
CA GLU A 269 10.75 2.67 2.91
C GLU A 269 9.53 3.15 3.69
N GLU A 270 8.36 3.13 3.08
CA GLU A 270 7.12 3.51 3.73
C GLU A 270 6.80 2.60 4.90
N ARG A 271 6.96 1.28 4.73
CA ARG A 271 6.75 0.35 5.84
C ARG A 271 7.71 0.59 6.98
N ILE A 272 8.98 0.87 6.70
CA ILE A 272 9.97 1.28 7.72
C ILE A 272 9.50 2.55 8.43
N ARG A 273 9.04 3.58 7.70
CA ARG A 273 8.52 4.83 8.28
C ARG A 273 7.31 4.59 9.17
N THR A 274 6.33 3.82 8.71
CA THR A 274 5.12 3.49 9.47
C THR A 274 5.45 2.74 10.75
N LEU A 275 6.30 1.69 10.68
CA LEU A 275 6.72 0.92 11.84
C LEU A 275 7.50 1.79 12.84
N ALA A 276 8.44 2.60 12.36
CA ALA A 276 9.22 3.47 13.24
C ALA A 276 8.34 4.50 13.95
N SER A 277 7.43 5.15 13.22
CA SER A 277 6.51 6.15 13.76
C SER A 277 5.55 5.55 14.79
N ALA A 278 4.87 4.45 14.44
CA ALA A 278 3.86 3.83 15.30
C ALA A 278 4.42 3.30 16.63
N TYR A 279 5.71 2.95 16.66
CA TYR A 279 6.37 2.38 17.83
C TYR A 279 7.39 3.32 18.48
N GLY A 280 7.37 4.60 18.11
CA GLY A 280 8.24 5.62 18.71
C GLY A 280 9.73 5.31 18.60
N LEU A 281 10.13 4.56 17.56
CA LEU A 281 11.53 4.28 17.29
C LEU A 281 12.14 5.59 16.79
N ARG A 282 12.84 6.32 17.68
CA ARG A 282 13.58 7.52 17.30
C ARG A 282 14.47 7.17 16.11
N ARG A 283 14.48 8.02 15.08
CA ARG A 283 15.60 7.99 14.13
C ARG A 283 16.83 8.23 15.00
N GLY A 284 17.64 7.20 15.23
CA GLY A 284 18.98 7.39 15.77
C GLY A 284 19.60 8.49 14.93
N GLU A 285 19.83 9.64 15.56
CA GLU A 285 20.42 10.81 14.94
C GLU A 285 21.72 10.34 14.27
N ARG A 286 21.78 10.52 12.95
CA ARG A 286 22.99 10.28 12.18
C ARG A 286 23.94 11.46 12.37
#